data_AF-A0A954CS29-F1
#
_entry.id   AF-A0A954CS29-F1
#
_cell.length_a   1.000
_cell.length_b   1.000
_cell.length_c   1.000
_cell.angle_alpha   90.00
_cell.angle_beta   90.00
_cell.angle_gamma   90.00
#
_symmetry.space_group_name_H-M   'P 1'
#
loop_
_entity.id
_entity.type
_entity.pdbx_description
1 polymer ?
#
loop_
_entity_poly.entity_id
_entity_poly.type
_entity_poly.pdbx_seq_one_letter_code
_entity_poly.pdbx_strand_id
1 'polypeptide(L)' 'MSTGTLDKLPIGKSARILDVVGEAGLQQRLLEMGLLPGVDVT' A
#
# COMPACT_ATOMS: atom_id res chain seq x y z
N MET A 1 -1.87 4.26 16.73
CA MET A 1 -1.31 3.39 15.66
C MET A 1 -0.50 4.28 14.73
N SER A 2 0.71 3.86 14.35
CA SER A 2 1.59 4.70 13.53
C SER A 2 1.33 4.42 12.05
N THR A 3 0.94 5.45 11.31
CA THR A 3 0.70 5.38 9.86
C THR A 3 1.95 5.80 9.10
N GLY A 4 2.28 5.12 8.01
CA GLY A 4 3.42 5.41 7.15
C GLY A 4 3.19 4.92 5.73
N THR A 5 4.10 5.29 4.82
CA THR A 5 4.08 4.86 3.43
C THR A 5 4.81 3.53 3.25
N LEU A 6 4.50 2.80 2.18
CA LEU A 6 5.04 1.45 1.94
C LEU A 6 6.58 1.42 1.86
N ASP A 7 7.23 2.49 1.42
CA ASP A 7 8.69 2.62 1.39
C ASP A 7 9.35 2.67 2.78
N LYS A 8 8.57 2.88 3.84
CA LYS A 8 9.04 2.85 5.23
C LYS A 8 8.79 1.52 5.92
N LEU A 9 8.13 0.56 5.26
CA LEU A 9 7.88 -0.76 5.83
C LEU A 9 9.19 -1.56 5.86
N PRO A 10 9.69 -1.97 7.04
CA PRO A 10 10.89 -2.80 7.10
C PRO A 10 10.64 -4.16 6.46
N ILE A 11 11.65 -4.72 5.82
CA ILE A 11 11.58 -6.03 5.17
C ILE A 11 11.12 -7.11 6.17
N GLY A 12 10.16 -7.93 5.76
CA GLY A 12 9.59 -9.01 6.58
C GLY A 12 8.62 -8.53 7.65
N LYS A 13 8.20 -7.26 7.62
CA LYS A 13 7.10 -6.74 8.42
C LYS A 13 5.84 -6.61 7.58
N SER A 14 4.71 -6.92 8.19
CA SER A 14 3.42 -6.75 7.53
C SER A 14 2.78 -5.42 7.91
N ALA A 15 2.02 -4.84 6.98
CA ALA A 15 1.17 -3.69 7.22
C ALA A 15 -0.15 -3.81 6.45
N ARG A 16 -1.18 -3.12 6.95
CA ARG A 16 -2.46 -2.99 6.26
C ARG A 16 -2.46 -1.76 5.38
N ILE A 17 -2.83 -1.91 4.12
CA ILE A 17 -3.06 -0.77 3.23
C ILE A 17 -4.27 0.00 3.75
N LEU A 18 -4.09 1.29 4.04
CA LEU A 18 -5.18 2.17 4.47
C LEU A 18 -5.74 2.97 3.29
N ASP A 19 -4.87 3.39 2.37
CA ASP A 19 -5.24 4.15 1.18
C ASP A 19 -4.17 3.97 0.09
N VAL A 20 -4.55 4.25 -1.17
CA VAL A 20 -3.67 4.23 -2.34
C VAL A 20 -3.88 5.51 -3.14
N VAL A 21 -2.91 6.42 -3.04
CA VAL A 21 -2.95 7.78 -3.61
C VAL A 21 -1.76 8.01 -4.54
N GLY A 22 -1.97 8.77 -5.62
CA GLY A 22 -0.95 9.12 -6.61
C GLY A 22 -1.56 9.61 -7.91
N GLU A 23 -0.73 9.82 -8.94
CA GLU A 23 -1.21 10.11 -10.28
C GLU A 23 -2.04 8.95 -10.85
N ALA A 24 -3.07 9.27 -11.64
CA ALA A 24 -4.11 8.31 -12.05
C ALA A 24 -3.57 7.00 -12.65
N GLY A 25 -2.53 7.07 -13.50
CA GLY A 25 -1.94 5.88 -14.12
C GLY A 25 -1.16 5.00 -13.13
N LEU A 26 -0.45 5.59 -12.17
CA LEU A 26 0.26 4.85 -11.14
C LEU A 26 -0.72 4.21 -10.15
N GLN A 27 -1.75 4.96 -9.75
CA GLN A 27 -2.78 4.46 -8.86
C GLN A 27 -3.53 3.27 -9.48
N GLN A 28 -3.95 3.36 -10.74
CA GLN A 28 -4.59 2.22 -11.44
C GLN A 28 -3.70 0.98 -11.43
N ARG A 29 -2.43 1.13 -11.80
CA ARG A 29 -1.49 0.00 -11.80
C ARG A 29 -1.35 -0.66 -10.43
N LEU A 30 -1.29 0.12 -9.35
CA LEU A 30 -1.21 -0.43 -7.99
C LEU A 30 -2.49 -1.21 -7.64
N LEU A 31 -3.66 -0.68 -7.97
CA LEU A 31 -4.95 -1.34 -7.75
C LEU A 31 -5.07 -2.64 -8.56
N GLU A 32 -4.62 -2.65 -9.82
CA GLU A 32 -4.59 -3.84 -10.69
C GLU A 32 -3.73 -4.98 -10.11
N MET A 33 -2.68 -4.65 -9.35
CA MET A 33 -1.85 -5.65 -8.65
C MET A 33 -2.50 -6.19 -7.37
N GLY A 34 -3.68 -5.70 -6.99
CA GLY A 34 -4.35 -6.10 -5.76
C GLY A 34 -3.91 -5.30 -4.52
N LEU A 35 -3.21 -4.18 -4.69
CA LEU A 35 -2.92 -3.27 -3.59
C LEU A 35 -4.15 -2.40 -3.32
N LEU A 36 -5.11 -2.94 -2.57
CA LEU A 36 -6.36 -2.26 -2.22
C LEU A 36 -6.41 -1.93 -0.72
N PRO A 37 -7.14 -0.87 -0.30
CA PRO A 37 -7.41 -0.64 1.11
C PRO A 37 -8.00 -1.87 1.80
N GLY A 38 -7.46 -2.20 2.99
CA GLY A 38 -7.85 -3.37 3.76
C GLY A 38 -7.01 -4.62 3.49
N VAL A 39 -6.20 -4.64 2.43
CA VAL A 39 -5.26 -5.74 2.15
C VAL A 39 -4.05 -5.65 3.08
N ASP A 40 -3.63 -6.79 3.61
CA ASP A 40 -2.39 -6.94 4.36
C ASP A 40 -1.25 -7.32 3.40
N VAL A 41 -0.14 -6.58 3.45
CA VAL A 41 1.06 -6.77 2.62
C VAL A 41 2.29 -7.03 3.50
N THR A 42 3.31 -7.73 3.00
CA THR A 42 4.56 -8.07 3.70
C THR A 42 5.77 -7.88 2.81
#